data_AF-A0AAP0R4R5-F1
#
_entry.id   AF-A0AAP0R4R5-F1
#
_cell.length_a   1.000
_cell.length_b   1.000
_cell.length_c   1.000
_cell.angle_alpha   90.00
_cell.angle_beta   90.00
_cell.angle_gamma   90.00
#
_symmetry.space_group_name_H-M   'P 1'
#
loop_
_entity.id
_entity.type
_entity.pdbx_description
1 polymer ?
#
loop_
_entity_poly.entity_id
_entity_poly.type
_entity_poly.pdbx_seq_one_letter_code
_entity_poly.pdbx_strand_id
1 'polypeptide(L)'
;MALNNGLRSASKLLAYSEAFLSKSANRGFHSTGVKRMGGGHGHGHDEPYYLHAKHMYNLDRMKYQKLTMSLGVLTAFSIGVGVPIVAVIFQQRKTASA
;
A
#
# COMPACT_ATOMS: atom_id res chain seq x y z
N MET A 1 -31.83 -44.11 1.04
CA MET A 1 -31.85 -42.85 0.26
C MET A 1 -32.48 -41.76 1.13
N ALA A 2 -31.74 -40.73 1.54
CA ALA A 2 -32.28 -39.54 2.20
C ALA A 2 -31.22 -38.42 2.25
N LEU A 3 -30.98 -37.75 1.13
CA LEU A 3 -30.30 -36.45 1.08
C LEU A 3 -30.90 -35.67 -0.07
N ASN A 4 -32.02 -34.98 0.14
CA ASN A 4 -32.59 -34.15 -0.93
C ASN A 4 -33.25 -32.83 -0.52
N ASN A 5 -33.05 -32.35 0.70
CA ASN A 5 -33.65 -31.07 1.14
C ASN A 5 -32.65 -29.97 1.56
N GLY A 6 -31.34 -30.26 1.61
CA GLY A 6 -30.33 -29.26 2.02
C GLY A 6 -30.00 -28.21 0.95
N LEU A 7 -30.05 -28.58 -0.34
CA LEU A 7 -29.64 -27.67 -1.43
C LEU A 7 -30.61 -26.51 -1.68
N ARG A 8 -31.88 -26.62 -1.31
CA ARG A 8 -32.86 -25.52 -1.50
C ARG A 8 -32.71 -24.39 -0.48
N SER A 9 -32.02 -24.62 0.65
CA SER A 9 -31.81 -23.59 1.67
C SER A 9 -30.55 -22.76 1.39
N ALA A 10 -29.48 -23.41 0.89
CA ALA A 10 -28.24 -22.73 0.54
C ALA A 10 -28.38 -21.78 -0.68
N SER A 11 -29.30 -22.05 -1.60
CA SER A 11 -29.56 -21.16 -2.74
C SER A 11 -30.17 -19.82 -2.35
N LYS A 12 -30.90 -19.74 -1.22
CA LYS A 12 -31.37 -18.46 -0.66
C LYS A 12 -30.24 -17.64 -0.04
N LEU A 13 -29.21 -18.30 0.53
CA LEU A 13 -28.01 -17.60 1.01
C LEU A 13 -27.17 -17.07 -0.15
N LEU A 14 -27.08 -17.79 -1.28
CA LEU A 14 -26.42 -17.27 -2.48
C LEU A 14 -27.17 -16.08 -3.10
N ALA A 15 -28.51 -16.10 -3.13
CA ALA A 15 -29.31 -14.95 -3.56
C ALA A 15 -29.16 -13.73 -2.62
N TYR A 16 -28.92 -13.95 -1.31
CA TYR A 16 -28.58 -12.88 -0.36
C TYR A 16 -27.14 -12.40 -0.53
N SER A 17 -26.20 -13.27 -0.93
CA SER A 17 -24.83 -12.89 -1.28
C SER A 17 -24.74 -12.06 -2.56
N GLU A 18 -25.68 -12.16 -3.51
CA GLU A 18 -25.73 -11.24 -4.66
C GLU A 18 -26.04 -9.78 -4.24
N ALA A 19 -26.80 -9.58 -3.17
CA ALA A 19 -27.02 -8.23 -2.61
C ALA A 19 -25.79 -7.69 -1.85
N PHE A 20 -24.89 -8.58 -1.41
CA PHE A 20 -23.61 -8.23 -0.77
C PHE A 20 -22.42 -8.20 -1.73
N LEU A 21 -22.60 -8.68 -2.97
CA LEU A 21 -21.74 -8.36 -4.12
C LEU A 21 -22.03 -6.92 -4.51
N SER A 22 -21.53 -6.05 -3.63
CA SER A 22 -21.24 -4.64 -3.83
C SER A 22 -21.05 -4.41 -5.32
N LYS A 23 -22.02 -3.70 -5.92
CA LYS A 23 -21.92 -3.12 -7.25
C LYS A 23 -20.44 -2.80 -7.47
N SER A 24 -19.80 -3.51 -8.40
CA SER A 24 -18.42 -3.28 -8.74
C SER A 24 -18.35 -1.85 -9.24
N ALA A 25 -18.17 -0.94 -8.29
CA ALA A 25 -17.92 0.44 -8.57
C ALA A 25 -16.58 0.36 -9.25
N ASN A 26 -16.59 0.59 -10.56
CA ASN A 26 -15.41 0.92 -11.32
C ASN A 26 -14.89 2.25 -10.75
N ARG A 27 -14.34 2.20 -9.53
CA ARG A 27 -13.40 3.20 -9.03
C ARG A 27 -12.15 2.91 -9.84
N GLY A 28 -12.16 3.40 -11.07
CA GLY A 28 -10.97 3.44 -11.89
C GLY A 28 -9.88 3.98 -10.99
N PHE A 29 -8.79 3.21 -10.87
CA PHE A 29 -7.60 3.67 -10.18
C PHE A 29 -7.21 4.97 -10.86
N HIS A 30 -7.55 6.09 -10.23
CA HIS A 30 -7.13 7.39 -10.69
C HIS A 30 -5.63 7.36 -10.44
N SER A 31 -4.88 7.05 -11.50
CA SER A 31 -3.44 7.22 -11.54
C SER A 31 -3.22 8.66 -11.13
N THR A 32 -2.84 8.88 -9.87
CA THR A 32 -2.43 10.19 -9.41
C THR A 32 -1.24 10.51 -10.28
N GLY A 33 -1.46 11.40 -11.26
CA GLY A 33 -0.52 11.65 -12.33
C GLY A 33 0.89 11.85 -11.76
N VAL A 34 1.88 11.38 -12.52
CA VAL A 34 3.30 11.63 -12.29
C VAL A 34 3.46 13.02 -11.69
N LYS A 35 3.85 13.07 -10.41
CA LYS A 35 4.10 14.32 -9.71
C LYS A 35 5.20 15.02 -10.50
N ARG A 36 4.82 15.98 -11.35
CA ARG A 36 5.78 16.83 -12.05
C ARG A 36 6.54 17.59 -10.97
N MET A 37 7.75 17.13 -10.67
CA MET A 37 8.76 17.91 -9.96
C MET A 37 9.33 18.92 -10.95
N GLY A 38 8.49 19.89 -11.34
CA GLY A 38 8.85 21.01 -12.18
C GLY A 38 8.04 22.19 -11.69
N GLY A 39 8.68 23.05 -10.90
CA GLY A 39 8.06 24.24 -10.31
C GLY A 39 7.55 25.18 -11.39
N GLY A 40 6.34 25.72 -11.17
CA GLY A 40 5.73 26.70 -12.05
C GLY A 40 6.23 28.12 -11.78
N HIS A 41 6.48 28.82 -12.89
CA HIS A 41 6.18 30.22 -13.18
C HIS A 41 7.05 31.36 -12.58
N GLY A 42 7.83 31.99 -13.47
CA GLY A 42 7.74 33.45 -13.70
C GLY A 42 8.71 34.37 -12.94
N HIS A 43 9.74 34.83 -13.68
CA HIS A 43 10.58 36.02 -13.44
C HIS A 43 11.48 36.09 -12.20
N GLY A 44 12.78 35.89 -12.42
CA GLY A 44 13.87 36.44 -11.61
C GLY A 44 14.72 35.40 -10.87
N HIS A 45 15.90 35.10 -11.41
CA HIS A 45 16.94 34.21 -10.87
C HIS A 45 16.63 32.70 -10.92
N ASP A 46 17.08 32.06 -12.01
CA ASP A 46 16.93 30.64 -12.36
C ASP A 46 17.74 29.69 -11.46
N GLU A 47 17.41 29.64 -10.16
CA GLU A 47 18.00 28.67 -9.25
C GLU A 47 16.90 27.96 -8.43
N PRO A 48 16.87 26.61 -8.44
CA PRO A 48 15.84 25.87 -7.73
C PRO A 48 15.87 26.25 -6.25
N TYR A 49 14.70 26.45 -5.64
CA TYR A 49 14.51 26.77 -4.20
C TYR A 49 15.34 25.89 -3.23
N TYR A 50 15.77 24.70 -3.67
CA TYR A 50 16.63 23.79 -2.90
C TYR A 50 18.12 24.19 -2.87
N LEU A 51 18.60 25.00 -3.83
CA LEU A 51 20.01 25.41 -3.93
C LEU A 51 20.42 26.43 -2.85
N HIS A 52 19.52 27.35 -2.49
CA HIS A 52 19.76 28.38 -1.46
C HIS A 52 18.86 28.21 -0.23
N ALA A 53 18.41 26.99 0.05
CA ALA A 53 17.57 26.74 1.20
C ALA A 53 18.34 26.99 2.51
N LYS A 54 17.73 27.75 3.44
CA LYS A 54 18.31 28.02 4.77
C LYS A 54 18.52 26.76 5.61
N HIS A 55 17.75 25.71 5.35
CA HIS A 55 17.81 24.44 6.07
C HIS A 55 18.04 23.29 5.10
N MET A 56 18.90 22.35 5.48
CA MET A 56 19.31 21.22 4.66
C MET A 56 18.14 20.29 4.27
N TYR A 57 17.14 20.17 5.15
CA TYR A 57 15.91 19.44 4.87
C TYR A 57 14.70 20.33 5.08
N ASN A 58 13.78 20.31 4.12
CA ASN A 58 12.51 21.01 4.23
C ASN A 58 11.37 19.99 4.35
N LEU A 59 11.30 19.31 5.49
CA LEU A 59 10.31 18.24 5.71
C LEU A 59 8.88 18.79 5.79
N ASP A 60 8.69 20.01 6.29
CA ASP A 60 7.36 20.62 6.47
C ASP A 60 6.68 20.97 5.15
N ARG A 61 7.45 21.13 4.08
CA ARG A 61 6.91 21.31 2.72
C ARG A 61 6.60 19.99 2.02
N MET A 62 6.78 18.84 2.67
CA MET A 62 6.47 17.52 2.12
C MET A 62 4.96 17.25 2.15
N LYS A 63 4.37 16.97 0.98
CA LYS A 63 2.95 16.59 0.91
C LYS A 63 2.74 15.25 1.64
N TYR A 64 1.76 15.21 2.53
CA TYR A 64 1.44 14.04 3.38
C TYR A 64 2.59 13.59 4.31
N GLN A 65 3.43 14.53 4.78
CA GLN A 65 4.59 14.29 5.63
C GLN A 65 4.36 13.24 6.75
N LYS A 66 3.32 13.41 7.57
CA LYS A 66 3.03 12.48 8.68
C LYS A 66 2.80 11.05 8.20
N LEU A 67 2.01 10.89 7.14
CA LEU A 67 1.71 9.59 6.55
C LEU A 67 2.97 8.96 5.93
N THR A 68 3.77 9.74 5.19
CA THR A 68 4.99 9.24 4.57
C THR A 68 6.04 8.85 5.60
N MET A 69 6.20 9.63 6.67
CA MET A 69 7.13 9.31 7.75
C MET A 69 6.69 8.05 8.50
N SER A 70 5.41 7.92 8.85
CA SER A 70 4.92 6.72 9.55
C SER A 70 5.04 5.46 8.69
N LEU A 71 4.73 5.55 7.39
CA LEU A 71 4.93 4.43 6.44
C LEU A 71 6.40 4.08 6.27
N GLY A 72 7.29 5.08 6.21
CA GLY A 72 8.73 4.87 6.14
C GLY A 72 9.26 4.11 7.36
N VAL A 73 8.87 4.54 8.56
CA VAL A 73 9.26 3.89 9.82
C VAL A 73 8.71 2.47 9.89
N LEU A 74 7.43 2.27 9.58
CA LEU A 74 6.80 0.94 9.61
C LEU A 74 7.47 -0.01 8.63
N THR A 75 7.78 0.44 7.41
CA THR A 75 8.47 -0.36 6.40
C THR A 75 9.86 -0.76 6.87
N ALA A 76 10.65 0.19 7.37
CA ALA A 76 12.00 -0.07 7.87
C ALA A 76 11.99 -1.08 9.03
N PHE A 77 11.07 -0.91 9.99
CA PHE A 77 10.90 -1.84 11.10
C PHE A 77 10.49 -3.23 10.62
N SER A 78 9.54 -3.31 9.70
CA SER A 78 9.03 -4.57 9.15
C SER A 78 10.12 -5.36 8.43
N ILE A 79 11.00 -4.69 7.69
CA ILE A 79 12.17 -5.33 7.06
C ILE A 79 13.17 -5.78 8.12
N GLY A 80 13.46 -4.94 9.12
CA GLY A 80 14.39 -5.25 10.20
C GLY A 80 14.03 -6.50 10.99
N VAL A 81 12.73 -6.74 11.23
CA VAL A 81 12.24 -7.93 11.93
C VAL A 81 11.93 -9.09 10.99
N GLY A 82 11.40 -8.81 9.81
CA GLY A 82 10.98 -9.83 8.84
C GLY A 82 12.14 -10.62 8.25
N VAL A 83 13.25 -9.95 7.91
CA VAL A 83 14.40 -10.61 7.28
C VAL A 83 15.02 -11.70 8.17
N PRO A 84 15.32 -11.46 9.46
CA PRO A 84 15.83 -12.50 10.36
C PRO A 84 14.88 -13.69 10.51
N ILE A 85 13.57 -13.46 10.61
CA ILE A 85 12.57 -14.55 10.75
C ILE A 85 12.59 -15.45 9.51
N VAL A 86 12.57 -14.84 8.32
CA VAL A 86 12.63 -15.59 7.05
C VAL A 86 13.94 -16.35 6.95
N ALA A 87 15.06 -15.76 7.37
CA ALA A 87 16.36 -16.45 7.38
C ALA A 87 16.36 -17.69 8.27
N VAL A 88 15.76 -17.63 9.47
CA VAL A 88 15.64 -18.79 10.36
C VAL A 88 14.75 -19.87 9.75
N ILE A 89 13.59 -19.50 9.21
CA ILE A 89 12.69 -20.45 8.52
C ILE A 89 13.42 -21.13 7.37
N PHE A 90 14.18 -20.36 6.59
CA PHE A 90 14.97 -20.90 5.48
C PHE A 90 16.03 -21.91 5.97
N GLN A 91 16.73 -21.61 7.06
CA GLN A 91 17.70 -22.53 7.65
C GLN A 91 17.05 -23.81 8.17
N GLN A 92 15.94 -23.70 8.92
CA GLN A 92 15.20 -24.86 9.41
C GLN A 92 14.71 -25.76 8.27
N ARG A 93 14.23 -25.17 7.17
CA ARG A 93 13.80 -25.92 5.97
C ARG A 93 14.94 -26.66 5.29
N LYS A 94 16.17 -26.12 5.33
CA LYS A 94 17.36 -26.83 4.83
C LYS A 94 17.73 -28.01 5.73
N THR A 95 17.68 -27.84 7.05
CA THR A 95 18.04 -28.90 8.01
C THR A 95 16.99 -30.01 8.06
N ALA A 96 15.70 -29.69 7.96
CA ALA A 96 14.61 -30.68 8.01
C ALA A 96 14.49 -31.53 6.73
N SER A 97 15.17 -31.14 5.65
CA SER A 97 15.18 -31.87 4.36
C SER A 97 16.37 -32.84 4.23
N ALA A 98 17.24 -32.91 5.25
CA ALA A 98 18.42 -33.78 5.29
C ALA A 98 18.18 -35.03 6.14
#